data_AF-A0A9N7U3W9-F1
#
_entry.id   AF-A0A9N7U3W9-F1
#
_cell.length_a   1.000
_cell.length_b   1.000
_cell.length_c   1.000
_cell.angle_alpha   90.00
_cell.angle_beta   90.00
_cell.angle_gamma   90.00
#
_symmetry.space_group_name_H-M   'P 1'
#
loop_
_entity.id
_entity.type
_entity.pdbx_description
1 polymer ?
#
loop_
_entity_poly.entity_id
_entity_poly.type
_entity_poly.pdbx_seq_one_letter_code
_entity_poly.pdbx_strand_id
1 'polypeptide(L)'
;MKTRSTNLRVKLPAFVFVMEVVIVVLYAAFVTYDEHADARFQNNQTNPMDNAVYKDYPLFTDIQVMIFLGFGCLMAFFRLYGFGGLVFNFLTATFAIQWAILVQGYFQFSHDGKIHLGVINLIYAEFACAVVLISFGAVLGKTSPLQLLVMALLEVPVFAATEWAMLKYIRINDAGGSILIHLFACYFGLGVTFVLYRPQLNEGHAKENTSYQSDILSVMGTLFLWVFWPFLQLSVDPERRRPAQSHPPHLHRPQRLHAHGLRSLCDAEQKW
;
A
#
# COMPACT_ATOMS: atom_id res chain seq x y z
N MET A 1 36.22 18.22 3.41
CA MET A 1 35.04 17.38 3.71
C MET A 1 35.50 15.94 3.91
N LYS A 2 35.19 15.31 5.04
CA LYS A 2 35.49 13.89 5.29
C LYS A 2 34.64 13.06 4.32
N THR A 3 35.25 12.38 3.37
CA THR A 3 34.56 11.45 2.46
C THR A 3 33.97 10.31 3.28
N ARG A 4 32.69 10.43 3.66
CA ARG A 4 31.95 9.36 4.33
C ARG A 4 31.88 8.18 3.36
N SER A 5 32.46 7.06 3.76
CA SER A 5 32.35 5.79 3.03
C SER A 5 30.87 5.42 2.84
N THR A 6 30.44 5.33 1.59
CA THR A 6 29.13 4.82 1.14
C THR A 6 29.07 3.29 1.14
N ASN A 7 30.04 2.61 1.77
CA ASN A 7 30.08 1.17 1.78
C ASN A 7 28.92 0.59 2.59
N LEU A 8 27.93 0.07 1.87
CA LEU A 8 26.71 -0.56 2.42
C LEU A 8 26.91 -2.05 2.71
N ARG A 9 28.04 -2.66 2.34
CA ARG A 9 28.26 -4.12 2.43
C ARG A 9 28.08 -4.68 3.83
N VAL A 10 28.33 -3.88 4.86
CA VAL A 10 28.14 -4.28 6.26
C VAL A 10 26.92 -3.59 6.87
N LYS A 11 26.71 -2.30 6.58
CA LYS A 11 25.66 -1.50 7.20
C LYS A 11 24.25 -1.99 6.86
N LEU A 12 24.00 -2.29 5.58
CA LEU A 12 22.67 -2.70 5.13
C LEU A 12 22.32 -4.10 5.66
N PRO A 13 23.16 -5.14 5.49
CA PRO A 13 22.84 -6.46 6.05
C PRO A 13 22.72 -6.46 7.56
N ALA A 14 23.60 -5.74 8.27
CA ALA A 14 23.51 -5.64 9.74
C ALA A 14 22.21 -4.98 10.19
N PHE A 15 21.79 -3.89 9.53
CA PHE A 15 20.52 -3.23 9.86
C PHE A 15 19.32 -4.14 9.60
N VAL A 16 19.25 -4.77 8.43
CA VAL A 16 18.16 -5.70 8.08
C VAL A 16 18.12 -6.86 9.06
N PHE A 17 19.27 -7.48 9.37
CA PHE A 17 19.33 -8.60 10.31
C PHE A 17 18.86 -8.22 11.71
N VAL A 18 19.32 -7.08 12.25
CA VAL A 18 18.89 -6.61 13.58
C VAL A 18 17.39 -6.33 13.59
N MET A 19 16.88 -5.64 12.57
CA MET A 19 15.45 -5.33 12.49
C MET A 19 14.59 -6.59 12.35
N GLU A 20 15.02 -7.55 11.54
CA GLU A 20 14.30 -8.82 11.36
C GLU A 20 14.25 -9.61 12.67
N VAL A 21 15.36 -9.69 13.41
CA VAL A 21 15.38 -10.33 14.74
C VAL A 21 14.40 -9.65 15.70
N VAL A 22 14.36 -8.31 15.70
CA VAL A 22 13.40 -7.55 16.51
C VAL A 22 11.96 -7.86 16.10
N ILE A 23 11.65 -7.85 14.80
CA ILE A 23 10.32 -8.17 14.28
C ILE A 23 9.92 -9.58 14.69
N VAL A 24 10.78 -10.59 14.51
CA VAL A 24 10.50 -11.98 14.90
C VAL A 24 10.19 -12.10 16.39
N VAL A 25 10.97 -11.43 17.25
CA VAL A 25 10.72 -11.43 18.71
C VAL A 25 9.37 -10.77 19.04
N LEU A 26 9.04 -9.65 18.39
CA LEU A 26 7.75 -8.98 18.59
C LEU A 26 6.57 -9.83 18.09
N TYR A 27 6.71 -10.49 16.95
CA TYR A 27 5.71 -11.43 16.44
C TYR A 27 5.47 -12.58 17.42
N ALA A 28 6.54 -13.20 17.91
CA ALA A 28 6.44 -14.29 18.89
C ALA A 28 5.78 -13.85 20.21
N ALA A 29 5.97 -12.60 20.62
CA ALA A 29 5.42 -12.06 21.87
C ALA A 29 3.96 -11.61 21.74
N PHE A 30 3.59 -10.97 20.63
CA PHE A 30 2.33 -10.22 20.51
C PHE A 30 1.36 -10.73 19.44
N VAL A 31 1.81 -11.53 18.46
CA VAL A 31 0.97 -11.96 17.33
C VAL A 31 0.43 -13.37 17.57
N THR A 32 -0.88 -13.52 17.44
CA THR A 32 -1.61 -14.79 17.48
C THR A 32 -2.52 -14.90 16.25
N TYR A 33 -2.92 -16.09 15.84
CA TYR A 33 -3.87 -16.24 14.74
C TYR A 33 -5.30 -15.92 15.18
N ASP A 34 -6.09 -15.40 14.24
CA ASP A 34 -7.54 -15.24 14.42
C ASP A 34 -8.26 -16.60 14.35
N GLU A 35 -9.47 -16.71 14.94
CA GLU A 35 -10.22 -17.97 15.02
C GLU A 35 -10.52 -18.58 13.64
N HIS A 36 -10.75 -17.73 12.63
CA HIS A 36 -11.00 -18.18 11.25
C HIS A 36 -9.74 -18.63 10.50
N ALA A 37 -8.56 -18.20 10.97
CA ALA A 37 -7.26 -18.48 10.37
C ALA A 37 -6.49 -19.60 11.10
N ASP A 38 -6.81 -19.88 12.37
CA ASP A 38 -6.16 -20.92 13.15
C ASP A 38 -6.66 -22.31 12.73
N ALA A 39 -5.73 -23.14 12.27
CA ALA A 39 -5.98 -24.52 11.85
C ALA A 39 -6.59 -25.38 12.97
N ARG A 40 -6.42 -25.00 14.25
CA ARG A 40 -6.99 -25.72 15.41
C ARG A 40 -8.52 -25.64 15.48
N PHE A 41 -9.11 -24.60 14.91
CA PHE A 41 -10.57 -24.40 14.92
C PHE A 41 -11.24 -24.79 13.59
N GLN A 42 -10.47 -25.30 12.62
CA GLN A 42 -11.02 -25.81 11.37
C GLN A 42 -11.53 -27.25 11.54
N ASN A 43 -12.84 -27.42 11.47
CA ASN A 43 -13.52 -28.73 11.51
C ASN A 43 -14.04 -29.12 10.13
N ASN A 44 -14.26 -30.41 9.87
CA ASN A 44 -14.79 -30.94 8.59
C ASN A 44 -16.23 -30.46 8.24
N GLN A 45 -16.83 -29.59 9.06
CA GLN A 45 -18.16 -29.00 8.86
C GLN A 45 -18.11 -27.48 8.58
N THR A 46 -16.94 -26.84 8.57
CA THR A 46 -16.85 -25.41 8.23
C THR A 46 -17.13 -25.23 6.74
N ASN A 47 -18.24 -24.56 6.41
CA ASN A 47 -18.56 -24.19 5.04
C ASN A 47 -17.49 -23.21 4.52
N PRO A 48 -16.75 -23.54 3.45
CA PRO A 48 -15.71 -22.66 2.91
C PRO A 48 -16.24 -21.28 2.52
N MET A 49 -17.52 -21.16 2.16
CA MET A 49 -18.12 -19.91 1.73
C MET A 49 -18.36 -18.90 2.87
N ASP A 50 -18.39 -19.38 4.12
CA ASP A 50 -18.64 -18.54 5.30
C ASP A 50 -17.33 -18.12 6.00
N ASN A 51 -16.18 -18.68 5.61
CA ASN A 51 -14.88 -18.32 6.19
C ASN A 51 -14.32 -17.07 5.50
N ALA A 52 -14.02 -16.03 6.30
CA ALA A 52 -13.43 -14.78 5.85
C ALA A 52 -12.12 -14.98 5.05
N VAL A 53 -11.33 -16.01 5.39
CA VAL A 53 -10.12 -16.36 4.64
C VAL A 53 -10.45 -16.64 3.18
N TYR A 54 -11.39 -17.53 2.86
CA TYR A 54 -11.70 -17.86 1.46
C TYR A 54 -12.36 -16.71 0.71
N LYS A 55 -13.13 -15.87 1.41
CA LYS A 55 -13.83 -14.73 0.82
C LYS A 55 -12.90 -13.55 0.48
N ASP A 56 -11.93 -13.27 1.34
CA ASP A 56 -11.07 -12.09 1.25
C ASP A 56 -9.67 -12.39 0.71
N TYR A 57 -9.26 -13.66 0.60
CA TYR A 57 -7.94 -14.02 0.07
C TYR A 57 -7.70 -13.65 -1.41
N PRO A 58 -8.68 -13.75 -2.33
CA PRO A 58 -8.47 -13.30 -3.72
C PRO A 58 -8.09 -11.83 -3.78
N LEU A 59 -8.76 -11.01 -2.97
CA LEU A 59 -8.54 -9.59 -2.88
C LEU A 59 -7.15 -9.23 -2.32
N PHE A 60 -6.70 -9.95 -1.28
CA PHE A 60 -5.32 -9.88 -0.79
C PHE A 60 -4.32 -10.21 -1.90
N THR A 61 -4.59 -11.27 -2.68
CA THR A 61 -3.71 -11.67 -3.78
C THR A 61 -3.62 -10.61 -4.88
N ASP A 62 -4.74 -9.97 -5.22
CA ASP A 62 -4.80 -8.89 -6.21
C ASP A 62 -3.95 -7.68 -5.76
N ILE A 63 -4.02 -7.31 -4.49
CA ILE A 63 -3.21 -6.21 -3.92
C ILE A 63 -1.73 -6.60 -3.87
N GLN A 64 -1.38 -7.85 -3.58
CA GLN A 64 0.02 -8.31 -3.66
C GLN A 64 0.60 -8.14 -5.06
N VAL A 65 -0.19 -8.44 -6.11
CA VAL A 65 0.25 -8.23 -7.49
C VAL A 65 0.50 -6.74 -7.75
N MET A 66 -0.35 -5.85 -7.24
CA MET A 66 -0.15 -4.40 -7.34
C MET A 66 1.13 -3.95 -6.63
N ILE A 67 1.41 -4.44 -5.43
CA ILE A 67 2.58 -4.07 -4.62
C ILE A 67 3.89 -4.57 -5.25
N PHE A 68 3.97 -5.86 -5.57
CA PHE A 68 5.22 -6.46 -6.00
C PHE A 68 5.49 -6.28 -7.49
N LEU A 69 4.48 -6.49 -8.34
CA LEU A 69 4.63 -6.36 -9.79
C LEU A 69 4.26 -4.96 -10.28
N GLY A 70 3.13 -4.42 -9.84
CA GLY A 70 2.65 -3.10 -10.26
C GLY A 70 3.63 -1.98 -9.94
N PHE A 71 3.75 -1.64 -8.65
CA PHE A 71 4.70 -0.62 -8.16
C PHE A 71 6.15 -0.97 -8.49
N GLY A 72 6.53 -2.25 -8.36
CA GLY A 72 7.89 -2.71 -8.65
C GLY A 72 8.32 -2.46 -10.09
N CYS A 73 7.48 -2.79 -11.07
CA CYS A 73 7.79 -2.56 -12.48
C CYS A 73 7.57 -1.09 -12.88
N LEU A 74 6.60 -0.39 -12.29
CA LEU A 74 6.38 1.03 -12.53
C LEU A 74 7.61 1.87 -12.15
N MET A 75 8.22 1.59 -11.01
CA MET A 75 9.44 2.28 -10.54
C MET A 75 10.71 1.89 -11.31
N ALA A 76 10.61 0.99 -12.29
CA ALA A 76 11.73 0.53 -13.10
C ALA A 76 12.04 1.42 -14.31
N PHE A 77 11.35 2.56 -14.48
CA PHE A 77 11.44 3.41 -15.67
C PHE A 77 12.85 3.99 -15.91
N PHE A 78 13.67 4.13 -14.87
CA PHE A 78 15.06 4.56 -15.01
C PHE A 78 15.93 3.46 -15.64
N ARG A 79 16.59 3.79 -16.76
CA ARG A 79 17.41 2.86 -17.56
C ARG A 79 18.45 2.10 -16.75
N LEU A 80 19.12 2.75 -15.79
CA LEU A 80 20.19 2.17 -14.98
C LEU A 80 19.72 1.66 -13.61
N TYR A 81 18.43 1.82 -13.31
CA TYR A 81 17.84 1.46 -12.02
C TYR A 81 16.71 0.44 -12.16
N GLY A 82 16.42 -0.09 -13.35
CA GLY A 82 15.30 -1.03 -13.57
C GLY A 82 15.30 -2.21 -12.60
N PHE A 83 16.28 -3.12 -12.72
CA PHE A 83 16.38 -4.27 -11.81
C PHE A 83 16.62 -3.89 -10.35
N GLY A 84 17.40 -2.82 -10.10
CA GLY A 84 17.63 -2.32 -8.73
C GLY A 84 16.35 -1.83 -8.07
N GLY A 85 15.50 -1.12 -8.82
CA GLY A 85 14.19 -0.61 -8.39
C GLY A 85 13.24 -1.74 -8.02
N LEU A 86 13.16 -2.81 -8.82
CA LEU A 86 12.38 -4.00 -8.48
C LEU A 86 12.86 -4.65 -7.17
N VAL A 87 14.17 -4.83 -7.00
CA VAL A 87 14.73 -5.46 -5.80
C VAL A 87 14.52 -4.58 -4.57
N PHE A 88 14.69 -3.26 -4.69
CA PHE A 88 14.45 -2.34 -3.57
C PHE A 88 12.97 -2.21 -3.25
N ASN A 89 12.07 -2.28 -4.25
CA ASN A 89 10.64 -2.41 -4.03
C ASN A 89 10.33 -3.66 -3.22
N PHE A 90 10.84 -4.82 -3.65
CA PHE A 90 10.63 -6.09 -2.96
C PHE A 90 11.14 -6.06 -1.52
N LEU A 91 12.35 -5.54 -1.29
CA LEU A 91 12.93 -5.40 0.05
C LEU A 91 12.11 -4.43 0.92
N THR A 92 11.71 -3.29 0.38
CA THR A 92 10.96 -2.27 1.14
C THR A 92 9.55 -2.76 1.45
N ALA A 93 8.89 -3.41 0.49
CA ALA A 93 7.55 -3.94 0.65
C ALA A 93 7.49 -5.05 1.70
N THR A 94 8.39 -6.04 1.61
CA THR A 94 8.43 -7.14 2.60
C THR A 94 8.73 -6.63 4.01
N PHE A 95 9.61 -5.65 4.16
CA PHE A 95 9.85 -5.00 5.45
C PHE A 95 8.65 -4.18 5.95
N ALA A 96 8.05 -3.36 5.07
CA ALA A 96 6.93 -2.49 5.43
C ALA A 96 5.68 -3.27 5.84
N ILE A 97 5.36 -4.37 5.14
CA ILE A 97 4.21 -5.23 5.50
C ILE A 97 4.38 -5.81 6.90
N GLN A 98 5.55 -6.40 7.21
CA GLN A 98 5.81 -6.97 8.52
C GLN A 98 5.73 -5.91 9.64
N TRP A 99 6.31 -4.74 9.38
CA TRP A 99 6.26 -3.64 10.32
C TRP A 99 4.84 -3.09 10.50
N ALA A 100 4.06 -2.98 9.42
CA ALA A 100 2.68 -2.50 9.45
C ALA A 100 1.75 -3.40 10.25
N ILE A 101 1.88 -4.73 10.10
CA ILE A 101 1.10 -5.70 10.90
C ILE A 101 1.27 -5.45 12.40
N LEU A 102 2.50 -5.22 12.86
CA LEU A 102 2.77 -4.94 14.28
C LEU A 102 2.19 -3.60 14.72
N VAL A 103 2.44 -2.55 13.93
CA VAL A 103 2.07 -1.18 14.29
C VAL A 103 0.55 -0.97 14.23
N GLN A 104 -0.09 -1.30 13.11
CA GLN A 104 -1.56 -1.24 13.00
C GLN A 104 -2.22 -2.24 13.95
N GLY A 105 -1.62 -3.42 14.14
CA GLY A 105 -2.05 -4.40 15.13
C GLY A 105 -2.14 -3.80 16.53
N TYR A 106 -1.14 -3.00 16.94
CA TYR A 106 -1.14 -2.33 18.23
C TYR A 106 -2.22 -1.23 18.35
N PHE A 107 -2.41 -0.41 17.31
CA PHE A 107 -3.35 0.72 17.36
C PHE A 107 -4.82 0.35 17.21
N GLN A 108 -5.12 -0.68 16.39
CA GLN A 108 -6.48 -0.95 15.91
C GLN A 108 -6.98 -2.36 16.25
N PHE A 109 -6.09 -3.36 16.33
CA PHE A 109 -6.46 -4.77 16.39
C PHE A 109 -5.96 -5.49 17.65
N SER A 110 -5.53 -4.74 18.67
CA SER A 110 -5.09 -5.30 19.94
C SER A 110 -6.30 -5.58 20.83
N HIS A 111 -6.61 -6.86 21.03
CA HIS A 111 -7.55 -7.33 22.04
C HIS A 111 -6.75 -8.08 23.10
N ASP A 112 -6.93 -7.72 24.37
CA ASP A 112 -6.21 -8.29 25.52
C ASP A 112 -4.67 -8.27 25.41
N GLY A 113 -4.12 -7.27 24.70
CA GLY A 113 -2.68 -7.11 24.49
C GLY A 113 -2.08 -8.06 23.44
N LYS A 114 -2.92 -8.78 22.69
CA LYS A 114 -2.51 -9.62 21.56
C LYS A 114 -3.12 -9.13 20.25
N ILE A 115 -2.39 -9.37 19.17
CA ILE A 115 -2.79 -9.03 17.79
C ILE A 115 -3.30 -10.31 17.15
N HIS A 116 -4.59 -10.38 16.84
CA HIS A 116 -5.19 -11.49 16.12
C HIS A 116 -5.02 -11.29 14.62
N LEU A 117 -4.19 -12.12 14.00
CA LEU A 117 -3.82 -12.05 12.60
C LEU A 117 -4.83 -12.82 11.75
N GLY A 118 -5.67 -12.08 11.02
CA GLY A 118 -6.52 -12.58 9.94
C GLY A 118 -6.15 -11.98 8.58
N VAL A 119 -6.83 -12.40 7.52
CA VAL A 119 -6.61 -11.87 6.15
C VAL A 119 -6.91 -10.38 6.05
N ILE A 120 -7.87 -9.88 6.83
CA ILE A 120 -8.19 -8.45 6.83
C ILE A 120 -7.01 -7.61 7.36
N ASN A 121 -6.31 -8.06 8.40
CA ASN A 121 -5.13 -7.40 8.93
C ASN A 121 -4.00 -7.37 7.89
N LEU A 122 -3.86 -8.44 7.10
CA LEU A 122 -2.89 -8.49 6.00
C LEU A 122 -3.21 -7.45 4.92
N ILE A 123 -4.49 -7.31 4.55
CA ILE A 123 -4.94 -6.29 3.59
C ILE A 123 -4.65 -4.87 4.11
N TYR A 124 -4.92 -4.58 5.39
CA TYR A 124 -4.59 -3.28 5.97
C TYR A 124 -3.08 -3.00 5.98
N ALA A 125 -2.26 -4.02 6.26
CA ALA A 125 -0.81 -3.91 6.20
C ALA A 125 -0.30 -3.67 4.78
N GLU A 126 -0.97 -4.22 3.77
CA GLU A 126 -0.69 -3.93 2.36
C GLU A 126 -1.04 -2.50 1.97
N PHE A 127 -2.10 -1.90 2.52
CA PHE A 127 -2.38 -0.47 2.31
C PHE A 127 -1.29 0.40 2.92
N ALA A 128 -0.84 0.09 4.14
CA ALA A 128 0.29 0.79 4.75
C ALA A 128 1.59 0.61 3.92
N CYS A 129 1.80 -0.57 3.33
CA CYS A 129 2.88 -0.79 2.39
C CYS A 129 2.74 0.07 1.12
N ALA A 130 1.53 0.14 0.54
CA ALA A 130 1.26 0.96 -0.63
C ALA A 130 1.55 2.45 -0.37
N VAL A 131 1.22 2.97 0.83
CA VAL A 131 1.61 4.31 1.28
C VAL A 131 3.13 4.51 1.17
N VAL A 132 3.91 3.60 1.75
CA VAL A 132 5.39 3.65 1.69
C VAL A 132 5.90 3.60 0.25
N LEU A 133 5.30 2.79 -0.61
CA LEU A 133 5.73 2.66 -2.01
C LEU A 133 5.40 3.92 -2.85
N ILE A 134 4.30 4.61 -2.56
CA ILE A 134 3.99 5.90 -3.19
C ILE A 134 5.02 6.95 -2.76
N SER A 135 5.33 7.03 -1.47
CA SER A 135 6.39 7.92 -0.95
C SER A 135 7.77 7.57 -1.52
N PHE A 136 8.05 6.28 -1.70
CA PHE A 136 9.28 5.81 -2.34
C PHE A 136 9.40 6.37 -3.76
N GLY A 137 8.31 6.42 -4.52
CA GLY A 137 8.28 7.04 -5.86
C GLY A 137 8.83 8.47 -5.88
N ALA A 138 8.54 9.30 -4.86
CA ALA A 138 9.02 10.68 -4.79
C ALA A 138 10.55 10.78 -4.59
N VAL A 139 11.11 9.86 -3.80
CA VAL A 139 12.54 9.84 -3.45
C VAL A 139 13.36 8.88 -4.32
N LEU A 140 12.73 8.24 -5.31
CA LEU A 140 13.34 7.26 -6.21
C LEU A 140 14.61 7.83 -6.86
N GLY A 141 15.67 7.01 -6.87
CA GLY A 141 16.98 7.36 -7.45
C GLY A 141 17.81 8.34 -6.63
N LYS A 142 17.28 8.93 -5.56
CA LYS A 142 17.98 9.92 -4.70
C LYS A 142 18.41 9.33 -3.35
N THR A 143 17.81 8.22 -2.94
CA THR A 143 18.02 7.54 -1.66
C THR A 143 18.72 6.20 -1.79
N SER A 144 19.40 5.78 -0.72
CA SER A 144 19.97 4.43 -0.57
C SER A 144 18.93 3.45 -0.02
N PRO A 145 19.09 2.12 -0.20
CA PRO A 145 18.16 1.13 0.34
C PRO A 145 17.96 1.23 1.85
N LEU A 146 19.03 1.56 2.59
CA LEU A 146 18.95 1.78 4.02
C LEU A 146 18.06 2.98 4.37
N GLN A 147 18.13 4.06 3.59
CA GLN A 147 17.27 5.23 3.80
C GLN A 147 15.81 4.93 3.48
N LEU A 148 15.53 4.06 2.51
CA LEU A 148 14.17 3.59 2.22
C LEU A 148 13.59 2.78 3.38
N LEU A 149 14.38 1.88 3.98
CA LEU A 149 13.95 1.13 5.16
C LEU A 149 13.71 2.03 6.37
N VAL A 150 14.56 3.03 6.59
CA VAL A 150 14.35 4.04 7.64
C VAL A 150 13.10 4.88 7.37
N MET A 151 12.85 5.25 6.11
CA MET A 151 11.62 5.95 5.72
C MET A 151 10.40 5.10 6.05
N ALA A 152 10.37 3.82 5.63
CA ALA A 152 9.29 2.89 5.94
C ALA A 152 9.05 2.71 7.46
N LEU A 153 10.14 2.61 8.23
CA LEU A 153 10.07 2.48 9.69
C LEU A 153 9.38 3.68 10.36
N LEU A 154 9.58 4.90 9.83
CA LEU A 154 8.99 6.13 10.34
C LEU A 154 7.60 6.42 9.77
N GLU A 155 7.40 6.13 8.49
CA GLU A 155 6.17 6.43 7.77
C GLU A 155 5.00 5.56 8.24
N VAL A 156 5.23 4.25 8.43
CA VAL A 156 4.18 3.31 8.85
C VAL A 156 3.53 3.70 10.19
N PRO A 157 4.27 4.06 11.26
CA PRO A 157 3.65 4.56 12.50
C PRO A 157 2.89 5.87 12.34
N VAL A 158 3.40 6.81 11.52
CA VAL A 158 2.70 8.07 11.28
C VAL A 158 1.40 7.81 10.51
N PHE A 159 1.44 6.94 9.51
CA PHE A 159 0.25 6.50 8.78
C PHE A 159 -0.75 5.82 9.71
N ALA A 160 -0.34 4.82 10.48
CA ALA A 160 -1.22 4.07 11.38
C ALA A 160 -1.88 4.97 12.45
N ALA A 161 -1.13 5.93 13.02
CA ALA A 161 -1.68 6.90 13.95
C ALA A 161 -2.67 7.87 13.28
N THR A 162 -2.37 8.29 12.04
CA THR A 162 -3.24 9.18 11.25
C THR A 162 -4.54 8.46 10.87
N GLU A 163 -4.43 7.23 10.37
CA GLU A 163 -5.56 6.35 10.04
C GLU A 163 -6.44 6.13 11.28
N TRP A 164 -5.84 5.75 12.42
CA TRP A 164 -6.55 5.59 13.68
C TRP A 164 -7.28 6.86 14.12
N ALA A 165 -6.63 8.02 14.04
CA ALA A 165 -7.22 9.29 14.42
C ALA A 165 -8.38 9.70 13.48
N MET A 166 -8.19 9.52 12.18
CA MET A 166 -9.20 9.85 11.16
C MET A 166 -10.44 8.96 11.29
N LEU A 167 -10.25 7.64 11.46
CA LEU A 167 -11.35 6.70 11.64
C LEU A 167 -12.09 6.93 12.97
N LYS A 168 -11.37 7.21 14.06
CA LYS A 168 -11.97 7.35 15.40
C LYS A 168 -12.66 8.70 15.62
N TYR A 169 -12.03 9.81 15.23
CA TYR A 169 -12.51 11.15 15.56
C TYR A 169 -13.25 11.83 14.41
N ILE A 170 -12.77 11.69 13.18
CA ILE A 170 -13.26 12.47 12.04
C ILE A 170 -14.34 11.69 11.26
N ARG A 171 -14.33 10.35 11.32
CA ARG A 171 -15.32 9.46 10.71
C ARG A 171 -15.57 9.76 9.22
N ILE A 172 -14.51 10.10 8.49
CA ILE A 172 -14.56 10.30 7.04
C ILE A 172 -14.74 8.95 6.35
N ASN A 173 -15.60 8.91 5.33
CA ASN A 173 -15.70 7.79 4.41
C ASN A 173 -14.71 7.97 3.26
N ASP A 174 -13.57 7.28 3.34
CA ASP A 174 -12.55 7.25 2.29
C ASP A 174 -12.45 5.83 1.68
N ALA A 175 -13.55 5.39 1.09
CA ALA A 175 -13.73 4.08 0.48
C ALA A 175 -12.69 3.69 -0.59
N GLY A 176 -11.89 4.63 -1.09
CA GLY A 176 -10.83 4.37 -2.07
C GLY A 176 -9.42 4.73 -1.59
N GLY A 177 -9.26 5.10 -0.32
CA GLY A 177 -7.97 5.56 0.22
C GLY A 177 -7.42 6.81 -0.48
N SER A 178 -8.24 7.61 -1.14
CA SER A 178 -7.77 8.78 -1.89
C SER A 178 -7.09 9.80 -0.98
N ILE A 179 -7.59 9.94 0.25
CA ILE A 179 -7.05 10.86 1.25
C ILE A 179 -6.01 10.15 2.10
N LEU A 180 -6.40 9.05 2.76
CA LEU A 180 -5.56 8.35 3.72
C LEU A 180 -4.36 7.66 3.08
N ILE A 181 -4.49 7.11 1.87
CA ILE A 181 -3.39 6.42 1.19
C ILE A 181 -2.68 7.42 0.27
N HIS A 182 -3.35 7.90 -0.77
CA HIS A 182 -2.69 8.61 -1.87
C HIS A 182 -2.23 10.02 -1.50
N LEU A 183 -3.11 10.86 -0.94
CA LEU A 183 -2.72 12.23 -0.55
C LEU A 183 -1.71 12.22 0.58
N PHE A 184 -1.95 11.45 1.63
CA PHE A 184 -1.00 11.31 2.75
C PHE A 184 0.40 10.92 2.25
N ALA A 185 0.51 9.85 1.47
CA ALA A 185 1.80 9.38 0.96
C ALA A 185 2.46 10.40 0.03
N CYS A 186 1.70 11.01 -0.88
CA CYS A 186 2.24 12.02 -1.79
C CYS A 186 2.86 13.18 -1.01
N TYR A 187 2.16 13.73 -0.01
CA TYR A 187 2.69 14.82 0.81
C TYR A 187 3.84 14.37 1.73
N PHE A 188 3.78 13.16 2.27
CA PHE A 188 4.88 12.61 3.07
C PHE A 188 6.15 12.47 2.22
N GLY A 189 6.07 11.81 1.06
CA GLY A 189 7.19 11.64 0.14
C GLY A 189 7.74 12.97 -0.41
N LEU A 190 6.89 13.95 -0.68
CA LEU A 190 7.32 15.32 -1.04
C LEU A 190 8.04 16.00 0.14
N GLY A 191 7.54 15.85 1.36
CA GLY A 191 8.20 16.33 2.57
C GLY A 191 9.59 15.72 2.76
N VAL A 192 9.73 14.40 2.55
CA VAL A 192 11.03 13.72 2.59
C VAL A 192 11.95 14.23 1.48
N THR A 193 11.44 14.43 0.27
CA THR A 193 12.21 14.97 -0.86
C THR A 193 12.70 16.39 -0.58
N PHE A 194 11.87 17.22 0.07
CA PHE A 194 12.23 18.57 0.51
C PHE A 194 13.34 18.54 1.58
N VAL A 195 13.26 17.65 2.57
CA VAL A 195 14.30 17.49 3.60
C VAL A 195 15.61 16.97 2.99
N LEU A 196 15.53 16.08 1.99
CA LEU A 196 16.67 15.51 1.28
C LEU A 196 17.14 16.36 0.09
N TYR A 197 16.72 17.62 0.01
CA TYR A 197 17.02 18.50 -1.10
C TYR A 197 18.53 18.64 -1.34
N ARG A 198 18.91 18.56 -2.62
CA ARG A 198 20.30 18.68 -3.08
C ARG A 198 20.37 19.68 -4.23
N PRO A 199 21.00 20.86 -4.03
CA PRO A 199 21.10 21.89 -5.08
C PRO A 199 21.78 21.38 -6.35
N GLN A 200 22.71 20.43 -6.25
CA GLN A 200 23.46 19.88 -7.39
C GLN A 200 22.60 19.02 -8.34
N LEU A 201 21.34 18.73 -7.99
CA LEU A 201 20.42 17.94 -8.80
C LEU A 201 19.36 18.80 -9.54
N ASN A 202 19.39 20.13 -9.39
CA ASN A 202 18.40 21.02 -10.02
C ASN A 202 18.47 21.01 -11.56
N GLU A 203 19.65 20.79 -12.14
CA GLU A 203 19.83 20.72 -13.60
C GLU A 203 19.58 19.31 -14.17
N GLY A 204 19.00 18.43 -13.36
CA GLY A 204 18.80 17.02 -13.69
C GLY A 204 20.09 16.21 -13.55
N HIS A 205 19.97 14.89 -13.65
CA HIS A 205 21.13 13.99 -13.67
C HIS A 205 21.20 13.22 -14.98
N ALA A 206 22.40 13.00 -15.52
CA ALA A 206 22.58 12.23 -16.76
C ALA A 206 22.09 10.76 -16.68
N LYS A 207 21.73 10.29 -15.48
CA LYS A 207 21.14 8.96 -15.20
C LYS A 207 19.61 8.99 -15.04
N GLU A 208 19.01 10.18 -15.11
CA GLU A 208 17.58 10.43 -15.09
C GLU A 208 17.03 10.32 -16.52
N ASN A 209 17.23 9.17 -17.13
CA ASN A 209 16.86 8.88 -18.51
C ASN A 209 16.27 7.48 -18.61
N THR A 210 15.37 7.33 -19.57
CA THR A 210 14.69 6.06 -19.85
C THR A 210 15.31 5.37 -21.06
N SER A 211 14.81 4.19 -21.37
CA SER A 211 15.16 3.37 -22.52
C SER A 211 13.94 2.56 -22.91
N TYR A 212 13.86 2.11 -24.16
CA TYR A 212 12.76 1.28 -24.63
C TYR A 212 12.46 0.08 -23.69
N GLN A 213 13.50 -0.58 -23.17
CA GLN A 213 13.34 -1.71 -22.25
C GLN A 213 12.80 -1.29 -20.87
N SER A 214 13.29 -0.17 -20.32
CA SER A 214 12.80 0.34 -19.03
C SER A 214 11.39 0.93 -19.14
N ASP A 215 11.04 1.49 -20.28
CA ASP A 215 9.69 1.99 -20.57
C ASP A 215 8.68 0.84 -20.74
N ILE A 216 9.07 -0.28 -21.38
CA ILE A 216 8.23 -1.49 -21.42
C ILE A 216 7.93 -2.00 -20.01
N LEU A 217 8.95 -2.08 -19.14
CA LEU A 217 8.75 -2.50 -17.75
C LEU A 217 7.81 -1.55 -17.00
N SER A 218 7.96 -0.24 -17.21
CA SER A 218 7.08 0.77 -16.61
C SER A 218 5.63 0.63 -17.07
N VAL A 219 5.39 0.46 -18.38
CA VAL A 219 4.05 0.24 -18.94
C VAL A 219 3.44 -1.05 -18.41
N MET A 220 4.23 -2.12 -18.29
CA MET A 220 3.77 -3.37 -17.69
C MET A 220 3.31 -3.16 -16.23
N GLY A 221 4.07 -2.41 -15.43
CA GLY A 221 3.68 -2.02 -14.07
C GLY A 221 2.39 -1.20 -14.04
N THR A 222 2.26 -0.22 -14.93
CA THR A 222 1.03 0.58 -15.10
C THR A 222 -0.18 -0.29 -15.40
N LEU A 223 -0.06 -1.27 -16.29
CA LEU A 223 -1.15 -2.18 -16.64
C LEU A 223 -1.56 -3.06 -15.45
N PHE A 224 -0.61 -3.60 -14.70
CA PHE A 224 -0.93 -4.36 -13.47
C PHE A 224 -1.66 -3.48 -12.46
N LEU A 225 -1.19 -2.27 -12.20
CA LEU A 225 -1.89 -1.36 -11.29
C LEU A 225 -3.29 -1.04 -11.80
N TRP A 226 -3.45 -0.76 -13.09
CA TRP A 226 -4.73 -0.36 -13.68
C TRP A 226 -5.76 -1.49 -13.67
N VAL A 227 -5.36 -2.71 -14.04
CA VAL A 227 -6.25 -3.89 -14.06
C VAL A 227 -6.69 -4.29 -12.65
N PHE A 228 -5.79 -4.21 -11.68
CA PHE A 228 -6.07 -4.64 -10.31
C PHE A 228 -6.65 -3.51 -9.42
N TRP A 229 -6.63 -2.25 -9.88
CA TRP A 229 -7.18 -1.09 -9.16
C TRP A 229 -8.65 -1.21 -8.71
N PRO A 230 -9.59 -1.74 -9.54
CA PRO A 230 -10.98 -1.88 -9.12
C PRO A 230 -11.15 -2.81 -7.92
N PHE A 231 -10.26 -3.81 -7.78
CA PHE A 231 -10.27 -4.73 -6.65
C PHE A 231 -9.81 -4.03 -5.37
N LEU A 232 -8.82 -3.13 -5.45
CA LEU A 232 -8.42 -2.27 -4.33
C LEU A 232 -9.56 -1.34 -3.83
N GLN A 233 -10.52 -0.99 -4.68
CA GLN A 233 -11.71 -0.25 -4.24
C GLN A 233 -12.74 -1.14 -3.54
N LEU A 234 -12.75 -2.45 -3.85
CA LEU A 234 -13.68 -3.43 -3.27
C LEU A 234 -13.19 -4.01 -1.93
N SER A 235 -11.90 -3.89 -1.62
CA SER A 235 -11.33 -4.22 -0.30
C SER A 235 -11.73 -3.22 0.76
N VAL A 236 -11.66 -1.94 0.43
CA VAL A 236 -11.90 -0.84 1.37
C VAL A 236 -13.40 -0.61 1.61
N ASP A 237 -14.27 -0.94 0.66
CA ASP A 237 -15.74 -0.86 0.81
C ASP A 237 -16.44 -2.23 0.63
N PRO A 238 -16.68 -2.97 1.74
CA PRO A 238 -17.42 -4.23 1.71
C PRO A 238 -18.90 -4.08 1.31
N GLU A 239 -19.48 -2.88 1.40
CA GLU A 239 -20.90 -2.63 1.14
C GLU A 239 -21.20 -2.73 -0.37
N ARG A 240 -20.22 -2.39 -1.21
CA ARG A 240 -20.25 -2.60 -2.67
C ARG A 240 -20.18 -4.06 -3.10
N ARG A 241 -19.82 -4.99 -2.19
CA ARG A 241 -19.87 -6.45 -2.44
C ARG A 241 -21.26 -7.06 -2.29
N ARG A 242 -22.23 -6.31 -1.75
CA ARG A 242 -23.61 -6.80 -1.70
C ARG A 242 -24.20 -6.72 -3.11
N PRO A 243 -24.65 -7.84 -3.71
CA PRO A 243 -25.51 -7.74 -4.89
C PRO A 243 -26.72 -6.87 -4.51
N ALA A 244 -27.21 -6.07 -5.45
CA ALA A 244 -28.37 -5.19 -5.31
C ALA A 244 -29.70 -5.97 -5.09
N GLN A 245 -29.74 -6.87 -4.11
CA GLN A 245 -30.84 -7.80 -3.84
C GLN A 245 -31.37 -7.70 -2.41
N SER A 246 -31.02 -6.68 -1.62
CA SER A 246 -31.59 -6.50 -0.27
C SER A 246 -32.34 -5.18 -0.05
N HIS A 247 -32.70 -4.45 -1.09
CA HIS A 247 -33.75 -3.44 -0.95
C HIS A 247 -35.13 -4.08 -1.17
N PRO A 248 -35.99 -4.18 -0.13
CA PRO A 248 -37.39 -4.51 -0.36
C PRO A 248 -38.01 -3.42 -1.26
N PRO A 249 -38.84 -3.78 -2.25
CA PRO A 249 -39.40 -2.84 -3.19
C PRO A 249 -40.58 -2.12 -2.53
N HIS A 250 -40.35 -1.25 -1.55
CA HIS A 250 -41.41 -0.39 -1.03
C HIS A 250 -40.93 1.05 -0.77
N LEU A 251 -41.61 1.94 -1.50
CA LEU A 251 -41.68 3.40 -1.39
C LEU A 251 -40.46 4.22 -1.84
N HIS A 252 -40.30 4.36 -3.17
CA HIS A 252 -39.86 5.63 -3.74
C HIS A 252 -41.06 6.41 -4.30
N ARG A 253 -41.46 7.45 -3.57
CA ARG A 253 -42.20 8.59 -4.13
C ARG A 253 -41.21 9.35 -5.04
N PRO A 254 -41.51 9.66 -6.30
CA PRO A 254 -40.55 10.32 -7.18
C PRO A 254 -40.49 11.81 -6.84
N GLN A 255 -39.38 12.27 -6.26
CA GLN A 255 -39.00 13.67 -6.37
C GLN A 255 -38.34 13.88 -7.73
N ARG A 256 -39.10 14.49 -8.65
CA ARG A 256 -38.53 15.13 -9.85
C ARG A 256 -37.71 16.34 -9.39
N LEU A 257 -36.42 16.39 -9.70
CA LEU A 257 -35.72 17.65 -9.93
C LEU A 257 -34.48 17.42 -10.83
N HIS A 258 -34.61 17.93 -12.05
CA HIS A 258 -33.58 18.48 -12.95
C HIS A 258 -32.36 17.63 -13.34
N ALA A 259 -32.58 16.69 -14.26
CA ALA A 259 -31.56 16.22 -15.20
C ALA A 259 -31.54 17.15 -16.43
N HIS A 260 -30.74 18.22 -16.41
CA HIS A 260 -30.48 19.03 -17.61
C HIS A 260 -28.99 19.42 -17.82
N GLY A 261 -28.07 18.96 -16.96
CA GLY A 261 -26.64 19.34 -17.05
C GLY A 261 -25.67 18.26 -17.55
N LEU A 262 -26.07 16.99 -17.61
CA LEU A 262 -25.12 15.88 -17.82
C LEU A 262 -25.04 15.34 -19.25
N ARG A 263 -25.88 15.81 -20.19
CA ARG A 263 -25.79 15.41 -21.61
C ARG A 263 -24.84 16.25 -22.45
N SER A 264 -24.33 17.37 -21.94
CA SER A 264 -23.45 18.28 -22.71
C SER A 264 -21.97 17.92 -22.64
N LEU A 265 -21.55 17.01 -21.75
CA LEU A 265 -20.12 16.68 -21.57
C LEU A 265 -19.66 15.46 -22.39
N CYS A 266 -20.57 14.57 -22.79
CA CYS A 266 -20.23 13.42 -23.65
C CYS A 266 -20.06 13.77 -25.13
N ASP A 267 -20.65 14.87 -25.62
CA ASP A 267 -20.57 15.25 -27.04
C ASP A 267 -19.31 16.09 -27.37
N ALA A 268 -18.50 16.46 -26.36
CA ALA A 268 -17.30 17.28 -26.55
C ALA A 268 -15.99 16.47 -26.70
N GLU A 269 -16.00 15.16 -26.44
CA GLU A 269 -14.81 14.29 -26.53
C GLU A 269 -14.65 13.57 -27.89
N GLN A 270 -15.48 13.87 -28.89
CA GLN A 270 -15.40 13.26 -30.22
C GLN A 270 -14.80 14.16 -31.31
N LYS A 271 -14.15 15.27 -30.94
CA LYS A 271 -13.39 16.11 -31.87
C LYS A 271 -12.11 16.65 -31.24
N TRP A 272 -11.13 15.77 -31.01
CA TRP A 272 -9.70 16.02 -31.18
C TRP A 272 -9.01 14.70 -31.51
#